data_AF-A0A1J4Z1Z0-F1
#
_entry.id   AF-A0A1J4Z1Z0-F1
#
_cell.length_a   1.000
_cell.length_b   1.000
_cell.length_c   1.000
_cell.angle_alpha   90.00
_cell.angle_beta   90.00
_cell.angle_gamma   90.00
#
_symmetry.space_group_name_H-M   'P 1'
#
loop_
_entity.id
_entity.type
_entity.pdbx_description
1 polymer ?
#
loop_
_entity_poly.entity_id
_entity_poly.type
_entity_poly.pdbx_seq_one_letter_code
_entity_poly.pdbx_strand_id
1 'polypeptide(L)' 'MTFKMEENEKDEVDVLEFELDRDGIEELMGKLNELMETKGHIGFSIDEDNDLLIHYSENEEEEE' A
#
# COMPACT_ATOMS: atom_id res chain seq x y z
N MET A 1 -4.65 -44.39 -3.91
CA MET A 1 -4.70 -43.44 -2.77
C MET A 1 -4.26 -42.12 -3.32
N THR A 2 -5.23 -41.27 -3.64
CA THR A 2 -4.99 -39.94 -4.22
C THR A 2 -4.86 -38.97 -3.05
N PHE A 3 -3.69 -38.34 -2.94
CA PHE A 3 -3.42 -37.34 -1.92
C PHE A 3 -4.28 -36.12 -2.20
N LYS A 4 -5.15 -35.78 -1.25
CA LYS A 4 -5.94 -34.54 -1.25
C LYS A 4 -4.98 -33.47 -0.72
N MET A 5 -4.50 -32.60 -1.61
CA MET A 5 -3.84 -31.37 -1.20
C MET A 5 -4.95 -30.43 -0.73
N GLU A 6 -4.88 -30.00 0.53
CA GLU A 6 -5.70 -28.91 1.04
C GLU A 6 -5.34 -27.65 0.27
N GLU A 7 -6.32 -27.10 -0.47
CA GLU A 7 -6.27 -25.77 -1.04
C GLU A 7 -6.07 -24.79 0.11
N ASN A 8 -4.87 -24.22 0.18
CA ASN A 8 -4.60 -23.04 0.98
C ASN A 8 -5.22 -21.87 0.18
N GLU A 9 -6.41 -21.41 0.59
CA GLU A 9 -7.06 -20.19 0.09
C GLU A 9 -6.11 -19.01 0.36
N LYS A 10 -5.17 -18.79 -0.57
CA LYS A 10 -4.42 -17.55 -0.63
C LYS A 10 -5.39 -16.51 -1.18
N ASP A 11 -5.74 -15.53 -0.35
CA ASP A 11 -6.45 -14.33 -0.77
C ASP A 11 -5.83 -13.82 -2.09
N GLU A 12 -6.63 -13.81 -3.17
CA GLU A 12 -6.23 -13.16 -4.42
C GLU A 12 -6.08 -11.67 -4.13
N VAL A 13 -4.85 -11.23 -3.84
CA VAL A 13 -4.53 -9.81 -3.73
C VAL A 13 -4.43 -9.26 -5.15
N ASP A 14 -5.42 -8.45 -5.53
CA ASP A 14 -5.35 -7.67 -6.77
C ASP A 14 -4.20 -6.68 -6.69
N VAL A 15 -3.17 -6.87 -7.53
CA VAL A 15 -2.03 -5.94 -7.63
C VAL A 15 -2.39 -4.83 -8.62
N LEU A 16 -2.35 -3.58 -8.15
CA LEU A 16 -2.47 -2.39 -9.01
C LEU A 16 -1.07 -1.91 -9.39
N GLU A 17 -0.81 -1.78 -10.69
CA GLU A 17 0.46 -1.28 -11.25
C GLU A 17 0.26 0.12 -11.84
N PHE A 18 1.15 1.05 -11.50
CA PHE A 18 1.17 2.42 -12.01
C PHE A 18 2.61 2.91 -12.18
N GLU A 19 2.81 3.84 -13.12
CA GLU A 19 4.10 4.47 -13.39
C GLU A 19 4.09 5.92 -12.91
N LEU A 20 5.17 6.34 -12.25
CA LEU A 20 5.37 7.73 -11.83
C LEU A 20 6.59 8.31 -12.53
N ASP A 21 6.46 9.55 -12.98
CA ASP A 21 7.61 10.33 -13.42
C ASP A 21 8.39 10.88 -12.21
N ARG A 22 9.47 11.62 -12.50
CA ARG A 22 10.32 12.18 -11.45
C ARG A 22 9.55 13.09 -10.49
N ASP A 23 8.68 13.93 -11.03
CA ASP A 23 7.95 14.94 -10.25
C ASP A 23 6.93 14.26 -9.33
N GLY A 24 6.23 13.23 -9.83
CA GLY A 24 5.32 12.40 -9.05
C GLY A 24 6.02 11.62 -7.93
N ILE A 25 7.25 11.13 -8.18
CA ILE A 25 8.07 10.48 -7.13
C ILE A 25 8.45 11.49 -6.05
N GLU A 26 8.88 12.69 -6.42
CA GLU A 26 9.25 13.75 -5.46
C GLU A 26 8.02 14.20 -4.62
N GLU A 27 6.83 14.30 -5.22
CA GLU A 27 5.58 14.58 -4.49
C GLU A 27 5.22 13.47 -3.50
N LEU A 28 5.23 12.20 -3.95
CA LEU A 28 4.89 11.07 -3.10
C LEU A 28 5.84 10.97 -1.90
N MET A 29 7.14 11.16 -2.10
CA MET A 29 8.11 11.22 -0.99
C MET A 29 7.81 12.36 -0.02
N GLY A 30 7.41 13.54 -0.51
CA GLY A 30 7.00 14.66 0.32
C GLY A 30 5.83 14.31 1.24
N LYS A 31 4.78 13.71 0.68
CA LYS A 31 3.60 13.26 1.43
C LYS A 31 3.93 12.15 2.43
N LEU A 32 4.79 11.20 2.06
CA LEU A 32 5.24 10.15 3.00
C LEU A 32 6.02 10.72 4.19
N ASN A 33 6.82 11.76 3.98
CA ASN A 33 7.47 12.47 5.09
C ASN A 33 6.44 13.15 6.00
N GLU A 34 5.44 13.83 5.43
CA GLU A 34 4.33 14.41 6.19
C GLU A 34 3.55 13.34 6.98
N LEU A 35 3.34 12.16 6.38
CA LEU A 35 2.68 11.04 7.05
C LEU A 35 3.44 10.60 8.32
N MET A 36 4.77 10.55 8.26
CA MET A 36 5.60 10.22 9.43
C MET A 36 5.53 11.28 10.53
N GLU A 37 5.42 12.55 10.16
CA GLU A 37 5.33 13.66 11.13
C GLU A 37 3.94 13.75 11.77
N THR A 38 2.89 13.60 10.98
CA THR A 38 1.50 13.77 11.41
C THR A 38 0.90 12.51 12.03
N LYS A 39 1.44 11.33 11.70
CA LYS A 39 0.91 10.02 12.10
C LYS A 39 -0.57 9.82 11.73
N GLY A 40 -1.00 10.46 10.64
CA GLY A 40 -2.39 10.46 10.17
C GLY A 40 -2.61 9.59 8.94
N HIS A 41 -3.10 10.21 7.87
CA HIS A 41 -3.26 9.59 6.56
C HIS A 41 -2.92 10.61 5.46
N ILE A 42 -2.51 10.11 4.30
CA ILE A 42 -2.25 10.93 3.10
C ILE A 42 -3.01 10.35 1.91
N GLY A 43 -3.42 11.24 1.00
CA GLY A 43 -3.94 10.88 -0.32
C GLY A 43 -2.96 11.27 -1.41
N PHE A 44 -2.76 10.39 -2.39
CA PHE A 44 -1.94 10.62 -3.56
C PHE A 44 -2.71 10.22 -4.82
N SER A 45 -3.06 11.20 -5.65
CA SER A 45 -3.73 10.95 -6.93
C SER A 45 -2.72 10.40 -7.93
N ILE A 46 -3.01 9.20 -8.44
CA ILE A 46 -2.20 8.53 -9.46
C ILE A 46 -2.59 9.05 -10.85
N ASP A 47 -3.89 9.21 -11.08
CA ASP A 47 -4.48 9.75 -12.31
C ASP A 47 -5.80 10.48 -12.02
N GLU A 48 -6.63 10.74 -13.04
CA GLU A 48 -7.91 11.44 -12.89
C GLU A 48 -8.98 10.60 -12.17
N ASP A 49 -8.82 9.28 -12.11
CA ASP A 49 -9.80 8.32 -11.62
C ASP A 49 -9.33 7.58 -10.35
N ASN A 50 -8.02 7.49 -10.11
CA ASN A 50 -7.41 6.65 -9.07
C ASN A 50 -6.63 7.47 -8.03
N ASP A 51 -6.97 7.25 -6.76
CA ASP A 51 -6.28 7.78 -5.59
C ASP A 51 -5.68 6.65 -4.74
N LEU A 52 -4.43 6.81 -4.33
CA LEU A 52 -3.76 5.99 -3.32
C LEU A 52 -3.94 6.64 -1.94
N LEU A 53 -4.63 5.94 -1.05
CA LEU A 53 -4.83 6.35 0.34
C LEU A 53 -3.92 5.55 1.28
N ILE A 54 -3.00 6.23 1.97
CA ILE A 54 -2.01 5.58 2.85
C ILE A 54 -2.24 6.06 4.28
N HIS A 55 -2.41 5.10 5.20
CA HIS A 55 -2.57 5.35 6.63
C HIS A 55 -1.27 5.06 7.37
N TYR A 56 -0.92 5.94 8.30
CA TYR A 56 0.14 5.64 9.26
C TYR A 56 -0.38 4.59 10.23
N SER A 57 0.37 3.51 10.40
CA SER A 57 0.09 2.50 11.41
C SER A 57 1.21 2.53 12.45
N GLU A 58 0.85 2.80 13.70
CA GLU A 58 1.74 2.55 14.84
C GLU A 58 1.76 1.04 15.11
N ASN A 59 2.44 0.28 14.25
CA ASN A 59 2.67 -1.12 14.55
C ASN A 59 3.88 -1.24 15.49
N GLU A 60 3.63 -1.19 16.80
CA GLU A 60 4.45 -1.94 17.76
C GLU A 60 4.14 -3.42 17.51
N GLU A 61 5.13 -4.16 17.02
CA GLU A 61 5.21 -5.63 16.88
C GLU A 61 3.98 -6.46 17.34
N GLU A 62 3.25 -7.07 16.40
CA GLU A 62 2.53 -8.33 16.66
C GLU A 62 3.08 -9.42 15.73
N GLU A 63 4.24 -9.97 16.10
CA GLU A 63 4.60 -11.37 15.77
C GLU A 63 4.58 -12.14 17.10
N GLU A 64 3.46 -12.84 17.38
CA GLU A 64 3.44 -14.03 18.25
C GLU A 64 3.78 -15.29 17.45
#